data_AF-A0AAJ6JI22-F1
#
_entry.id   AF-A0AAJ6JI22-F1
#
_cell.length_a   1.000
_cell.length_b   1.000
_cell.length_c   1.000
_cell.angle_alpha   90.00
_cell.angle_beta   90.00
_cell.angle_gamma   90.00
#
_symmetry.space_group_name_H-M   'P 1'
#
loop_
_entity.id
_entity.type
_entity.pdbx_description
1 polymer ?
#
loop_
_entity_poly.entity_id
_entity_poly.type
_entity_poly.pdbx_seq_one_letter_code
_entity_poly.pdbx_strand_id
1 'polypeptide(L)'
;MRNAAADNVAACSDEGNDPYNMIVADLVALIGHVQASLRLIESEIAREALLAEQDAASNIFVLDDVMPRYMVASTALKACDVGLGAALGRLLDSETPTHILN
;
A
#
# COMPACT_ATOMS: atom_id res chain seq x y z
N MET A 1 57.73 -25.36 -0.63
CA MET A 1 57.06 -24.32 0.18
C MET A 1 55.87 -23.82 -0.62
N ARG A 2 54.69 -23.87 -0.02
CA ARG A 2 53.36 -23.77 -0.63
C ARG A 2 52.78 -22.43 -0.19
N ASN A 3 52.45 -21.50 -1.09
CA ASN A 3 51.64 -20.34 -0.74
C ASN A 3 50.46 -20.27 -1.69
N ALA A 4 49.28 -20.36 -1.09
CA ALA A 4 47.99 -20.57 -1.69
C ALA A 4 47.50 -19.31 -2.41
N ALA A 5 46.76 -19.55 -3.50
CA ALA A 5 45.90 -18.57 -4.11
C ALA A 5 44.99 -17.97 -3.04
N ALA A 6 45.09 -16.65 -2.84
CA ALA A 6 44.04 -15.87 -2.23
C ALA A 6 42.87 -15.90 -3.21
N ASP A 7 42.06 -16.95 -3.07
CA ASP A 7 40.73 -17.05 -3.62
C ASP A 7 39.90 -15.95 -2.95
N ASN A 8 39.98 -14.76 -3.53
CA ASN A 8 39.07 -13.67 -3.23
C ASN A 8 37.72 -14.11 -3.79
N VAL A 9 37.02 -14.95 -3.03
CA VAL A 9 35.60 -15.20 -3.20
C VAL A 9 34.96 -13.84 -2.99
N ALA A 10 34.77 -13.13 -4.10
CA ALA A 10 33.83 -12.04 -4.20
C ALA A 10 32.51 -12.66 -3.72
N ALA A 11 32.15 -12.35 -2.47
CA ALA A 11 30.79 -12.48 -2.01
C ALA A 11 30.00 -11.63 -3.00
N CYS A 12 29.40 -12.31 -3.97
CA CYS A 12 28.39 -11.74 -4.83
C CYS A 12 27.25 -11.48 -3.87
N SER A 13 27.29 -10.32 -3.21
CA SER A 13 26.19 -9.83 -2.42
C SER A 13 25.03 -9.79 -3.39
N ASP A 14 24.11 -10.72 -3.19
CA ASP A 14 22.85 -10.84 -3.91
C ASP A 14 21.99 -9.62 -3.53
N GLU A 15 22.43 -8.43 -3.95
CA GLU A 15 21.88 -7.12 -3.61
C GLU A 15 20.44 -6.98 -4.13
N GLY A 16 20.04 -7.82 -5.08
CA GLY A 16 18.67 -7.93 -5.60
C GLY A 16 17.74 -8.85 -4.82
N ASN A 17 18.22 -9.53 -3.77
CA ASN A 17 17.48 -10.55 -3.02
C ASN A 17 17.58 -10.34 -1.52
N ASP A 18 17.77 -9.09 -1.08
CA ASP A 18 17.59 -8.76 0.32
C ASP A 18 16.10 -8.93 0.67
N PRO A 19 15.74 -9.91 1.51
CA PRO A 19 14.34 -10.16 1.87
C PRO A 19 13.70 -8.94 2.53
N TYR A 20 14.48 -8.07 3.18
CA TYR A 20 13.98 -6.83 3.76
C TYR A 20 13.51 -5.87 2.65
N ASN A 21 14.36 -5.58 1.67
CA ASN A 21 14.00 -4.74 0.51
C ASN A 21 12.80 -5.30 -0.28
N MET A 22 12.69 -6.63 -0.38
CA MET A 22 11.51 -7.26 -0.99
C MET A 22 10.23 -6.99 -0.21
N ILE A 23 10.27 -7.11 1.12
CA ILE A 23 9.11 -6.84 1.99
C ILE A 23 8.72 -5.36 1.92
N VAL A 24 9.70 -4.45 1.93
CA VAL A 24 9.47 -3.01 1.77
C VAL A 24 8.80 -2.72 0.42
N ALA A 25 9.34 -3.25 -0.67
CA ALA A 25 8.80 -3.06 -2.01
C ALA A 25 7.36 -3.62 -2.14
N ASP A 26 7.10 -4.80 -1.58
CA ASP A 26 5.77 -5.42 -1.57
C ASP A 26 4.76 -4.57 -0.78
N LEU A 27 5.12 -4.09 0.41
CA LEU A 27 4.27 -3.19 1.20
C LEU A 27 3.96 -1.88 0.46
N VAL A 28 4.96 -1.27 -0.19
CA VAL A 28 4.76 -0.06 -0.99
C VAL A 28 3.81 -0.33 -2.17
N ALA A 29 3.99 -1.45 -2.88
CA ALA A 29 3.11 -1.84 -3.98
C ALA A 29 1.67 -2.09 -3.49
N LEU A 30 1.50 -2.75 -2.35
CA LEU A 30 0.20 -3.03 -1.75
C LEU A 30 -0.52 -1.74 -1.32
N ILE A 31 0.20 -0.78 -0.71
CA ILE A 31 -0.34 0.55 -0.40
C ILE A 31 -0.83 1.23 -1.69
N GLY A 32 -0.01 1.23 -2.73
CA GLY A 32 -0.38 1.79 -4.03
C GLY A 32 -1.64 1.14 -4.62
N HIS A 33 -1.79 -0.18 -4.48
CA HIS A 33 -2.98 -0.91 -4.91
C HIS A 33 -4.22 -0.51 -4.10
N VAL A 34 -4.13 -0.47 -2.77
CA VAL A 34 -5.22 -0.04 -1.88
C VAL A 34 -5.70 1.37 -2.23
N GLN A 35 -4.76 2.29 -2.47
CA GLN A 35 -5.06 3.66 -2.88
C GLN A 35 -5.73 3.73 -4.26
N ALA A 36 -5.32 2.87 -5.21
CA ALA A 36 -5.97 2.79 -6.51
C ALA A 36 -7.42 2.29 -6.38
N SER A 37 -7.66 1.23 -5.59
CA SER A 37 -9.01 0.73 -5.30
C SER A 37 -9.89 1.79 -4.62
N LEU A 38 -9.31 2.56 -3.70
CA LEU A 38 -10.04 3.65 -3.03
C LEU A 38 -10.51 4.72 -4.02
N ARG A 39 -9.66 5.13 -4.97
CA ARG A 39 -10.03 6.11 -6.02
C ARG A 39 -11.15 5.58 -6.92
N LEU A 40 -11.14 4.28 -7.25
CA LEU A 40 -12.21 3.67 -8.03
C LEU A 40 -13.54 3.72 -7.29
N ILE A 41 -13.55 3.40 -5.99
CA ILE A 41 -14.74 3.47 -5.15
C ILE A 41 -15.23 4.91 -5.01
N GLU A 42 -14.34 5.87 -4.78
CA GLU A 42 -14.70 7.30 -4.66
C GLU A 42 -15.27 7.85 -5.99
N SER A 43 -14.73 7.41 -7.13
CA SER A 43 -15.29 7.73 -8.45
C SER A 43 -16.70 7.17 -8.63
N GLU A 44 -16.97 5.95 -8.15
CA GLU A 44 -18.26 5.31 -8.29
C GLU A 44 -19.31 5.94 -7.37
N ILE A 45 -18.93 6.30 -6.13
CA ILE A 45 -19.75 7.10 -5.21
C ILE A 45 -20.12 8.44 -5.85
N ALA A 46 -19.15 9.15 -6.43
CA ALA A 46 -19.40 10.45 -7.07
C ALA A 46 -20.34 10.31 -8.29
N ARG A 47 -20.17 9.24 -9.08
CA ARG A 47 -21.04 8.93 -10.22
C ARG A 47 -22.48 8.66 -9.78
N GLU A 48 -22.66 7.85 -8.73
CA GLU A 48 -23.98 7.55 -8.19
C GLU A 48 -24.65 8.80 -7.58
N ALA A 49 -23.90 9.64 -6.86
CA ALA A 49 -24.41 10.89 -6.32
C ALA A 49 -24.91 11.84 -7.43
N LEU A 50 -24.14 11.98 -8.52
CA LEU A 50 -24.54 12.79 -9.68
C LEU A 50 -25.79 12.23 -10.38
N LEU A 51 -25.94 10.90 -10.44
CA LEU A 51 -27.16 10.29 -10.97
C LEU A 51 -28.36 10.53 -10.07
N ALA A 52 -28.17 10.45 -8.74
CA ALA A 52 -29.24 10.74 -7.77
C ALA A 52 -29.76 12.19 -7.90
N GLU A 53 -28.87 13.16 -8.13
CA GLU A 53 -29.25 14.56 -8.36
C GLU A 53 -30.06 14.74 -9.66
N GLN A 54 -29.73 14.00 -10.72
CA GLN A 54 -30.47 14.01 -11.98
C GLN A 54 -31.83 13.30 -11.86
N ASP A 55 -31.89 12.20 -11.10
CA ASP A 55 -33.12 11.40 -10.90
C ASP A 55 -34.11 12.08 -9.94
N ALA A 56 -33.62 12.92 -9.02
CA ALA A 56 -34.47 13.80 -8.21
C ALA A 56 -35.33 14.76 -9.05
N ALA A 57 -34.90 15.10 -10.27
CA ALA A 57 -35.71 15.84 -11.24
C ALA A 57 -36.75 14.95 -11.96
N SER A 58 -36.60 13.63 -11.90
CA SER A 58 -37.42 12.60 -12.54
C SER A 58 -38.44 11.94 -11.60
N ASN A 59 -38.31 12.17 -10.28
CA ASN A 59 -39.20 11.69 -9.21
C ASN A 59 -39.24 10.16 -9.03
N ILE A 60 -38.23 9.46 -9.55
CA ILE A 60 -37.96 8.05 -9.27
C ILE A 60 -36.81 8.00 -8.27
N PHE A 61 -36.96 7.27 -7.17
CA PHE A 61 -35.90 7.08 -6.18
C PHE A 61 -35.74 5.59 -5.92
N VAL A 62 -34.69 4.98 -6.50
CA VAL A 62 -34.23 3.64 -6.15
C VAL A 62 -32.76 3.77 -5.74
N LEU A 63 -32.49 4.06 -4.47
CA LEU A 63 -31.18 4.53 -4.02
C LEU A 63 -30.80 4.09 -2.60
N ASP A 64 -31.07 2.83 -2.22
CA ASP A 64 -30.77 2.40 -0.84
C ASP A 64 -29.71 1.28 -0.69
N ASP A 65 -29.50 0.39 -1.68
CA ASP A 65 -28.71 -0.83 -1.41
C ASP A 65 -27.21 -0.77 -1.80
N VAL A 66 -26.77 0.18 -2.62
CA VAL A 66 -25.42 0.15 -3.22
C VAL A 66 -24.46 1.20 -2.63
N MET A 67 -24.92 2.44 -2.44
CA MET A 67 -24.13 3.52 -1.83
C MET A 67 -23.59 3.15 -0.43
N PRO A 68 -24.37 2.54 0.49
CA PRO A 68 -23.84 2.13 1.79
C PRO A 68 -22.70 1.10 1.69
N ARG A 69 -22.71 0.24 0.66
CA ARG A 69 -21.68 -0.79 0.47
C ARG A 69 -20.36 -0.19 0.02
N TYR A 70 -20.39 0.78 -0.90
CA TYR A 70 -19.19 1.51 -1.30
C TYR A 70 -18.62 2.34 -0.15
N MET A 71 -19.47 2.94 0.69
CA MET A 71 -19.03 3.65 1.89
C MET A 71 -18.33 2.73 2.88
N VAL A 72 -18.91 1.56 3.19
CA VAL A 72 -18.28 0.56 4.07
C VAL A 72 -16.95 0.07 3.50
N ALA A 73 -16.89 -0.22 2.20
CA ALA A 73 -15.64 -0.61 1.53
C ALA A 73 -14.58 0.51 1.57
N SER A 74 -14.98 1.77 1.33
CA SER A 74 -14.10 2.94 1.43
C SER A 74 -13.51 3.08 2.83
N THR A 75 -14.33 2.96 3.87
CA THR A 75 -13.87 3.01 5.27
C THR A 75 -12.88 1.90 5.57
N ALA A 76 -13.15 0.67 5.14
CA ALA A 76 -12.24 -0.46 5.33
C ALA A 76 -10.89 -0.23 4.63
N LEU A 77 -10.89 0.21 3.37
CA LEU A 77 -9.66 0.50 2.63
C LEU A 77 -8.86 1.66 3.23
N LYS A 78 -9.52 2.71 3.74
CA LYS A 78 -8.84 3.80 4.48
C LYS A 78 -8.16 3.28 5.74
N ALA A 79 -8.80 2.37 6.48
CA ALA A 79 -8.18 1.73 7.64
C ALA A 79 -6.97 0.85 7.24
N CYS A 80 -7.07 0.14 6.11
CA CYS A 80 -5.95 -0.62 5.55
C CYS A 80 -4.78 0.30 5.17
N ASP A 81 -5.01 1.39 4.45
CA ASP A 81 -3.97 2.34 4.03
C ASP A 81 -3.19 2.89 5.24
N VAL A 82 -3.91 3.32 6.28
CA VAL A 82 -3.29 3.78 7.55
C VAL A 82 -2.50 2.66 8.23
N GLY A 83 -3.05 1.45 8.31
CA GLY A 83 -2.40 0.30 8.94
C GLY A 83 -1.13 -0.14 8.21
N LEU A 84 -1.17 -0.19 6.88
CA LEU A 84 -0.03 -0.52 6.02
C LEU A 84 1.04 0.58 6.09
N GLY A 85 0.66 1.85 6.06
CA GLY A 85 1.58 2.98 6.24
C GLY A 85 2.29 2.93 7.59
N ALA A 86 1.58 2.60 8.67
CA ALA A 86 2.18 2.41 9.99
C ALA A 86 3.13 1.20 10.05
N ALA A 87 2.79 0.11 9.37
CA ALA A 87 3.66 -1.07 9.28
C ALA A 87 4.96 -0.75 8.52
N LEU A 88 4.85 -0.06 7.37
CA LEU A 88 6.00 0.40 6.60
C LEU A 88 6.86 1.38 7.39
N GLY A 89 6.24 2.35 8.09
CA GLY A 89 6.95 3.29 8.95
C GLY A 89 7.79 2.59 10.02
N ARG A 90 7.22 1.62 10.73
CA ARG A 90 7.96 0.82 11.73
C ARG A 90 9.12 0.03 11.15
N LEU A 91 8.95 -0.48 9.93
CA LEU A 91 9.98 -1.22 9.23
C LEU A 91 11.17 -0.31 8.90
N LEU A 92 10.90 0.88 8.36
CA LEU A 92 11.90 1.88 8.02
C LEU A 92 12.54 2.55 9.25
N ASP A 93 11.78 2.75 10.33
CA ASP A 93 12.31 3.32 11.58
C ASP A 93 13.33 2.38 12.24
N SER A 94 13.17 1.06 12.05
CA SER A 94 14.12 0.05 12.54
C SER A 94 15.50 0.11 11.87
N GLU A 95 15.60 0.80 10.72
CA GLU A 95 16.86 1.06 10.02
C GLU A 95 17.62 2.27 10.53
N THR A 96 17.13 3.05 11.50
CA THR A 96 17.96 4.09 12.14
C THR A 96 19.00 3.41 13.04
N PRO A 97 20.25 3.22 12.60
CA PRO A 97 21.24 2.57 13.43
C PRO A 97 21.60 3.59 14.50
N THR A 98 21.48 3.21 15.76
CA THR A 98 22.20 3.84 16.86
C THR A 98 23.69 3.80 16.56
N HIS A 99 24.16 4.78 15.79
CA HIS A 99 25.56 5.09 15.61
C HIS A 99 26.04 5.87 16.84
N ILE A 100 25.89 5.25 18.02
CA ILE A 100 26.55 5.71 19.24
C ILE A 100 27.98 5.16 19.15
N LEU A 101 28.85 5.97 18.56
CA LEU A 101 30.30 5.78 18.62
C LEU A 101 30.73 5.90 20.09
N ASN A 102 31.28 4.80 20.62
CA ASN A 102 32.24 4.83 21.71
C ASN A 102 33.62 5.25 21.18
#